data_AF-A0A951MQB1-F1
#
_entry.id   AF-A0A951MQB1-F1
#
_cell.length_a   1.000
_cell.length_b   1.000
_cell.length_c   1.000
_cell.angle_alpha   90.00
_cell.angle_beta   90.00
_cell.angle_gamma   90.00
#
_symmetry.space_group_name_H-M   'P 1'
#
loop_
_entity.id
_entity.type
_entity.pdbx_description
1 polymer ?
#
loop_
_entity_poly.entity_id
_entity_poly.type
_entity_poly.pdbx_seq_one_letter_code
_entity_poly.pdbx_strand_id
1 'polypeptide(L)'
;MTTETASPSLELDTDEQELVGLEVDALLPALRGERRERYEALAAAVADGRVPDDLVVHLQSLLELALQTARARKLYRAEGEKVLTGLFRRTPAGRALTAQLRDINTALGAVANHELRSARVGMRTVGHFTVTLRTDEATLTLAVRPDGMNVDSVEVTDAASP
;
A
#
# COMPACT_ATOMS: atom_id res chain seq x y z
N MET A 1 -29.12 -18.39 23.67
CA MET A 1 -27.66 -18.38 23.48
C MET A 1 -27.42 -17.56 22.22
N THR A 2 -27.22 -16.25 22.38
CA THR A 2 -27.10 -15.30 21.28
C THR A 2 -25.62 -15.24 20.92
N THR A 3 -25.24 -15.75 19.75
CA THR A 3 -23.92 -15.50 19.18
C THR A 3 -23.83 -14.02 18.85
N GLU A 4 -23.13 -13.29 19.71
CA GLU A 4 -22.71 -11.91 19.48
C GLU A 4 -21.75 -11.95 18.28
N THR A 5 -22.21 -11.45 17.13
CA THR A 5 -21.38 -11.34 15.94
C THR A 5 -20.29 -10.33 16.27
N ALA A 6 -19.12 -10.81 16.67
CA ALA A 6 -17.97 -9.96 16.93
C ALA A 6 -17.75 -9.08 15.69
N SER A 7 -17.80 -7.76 15.88
CA SER A 7 -17.48 -6.81 14.82
C SER A 7 -16.09 -7.14 14.28
N PRO A 8 -15.89 -7.12 12.96
CA PRO A 8 -14.59 -7.38 12.38
C PRO A 8 -13.54 -6.41 12.97
N SER A 9 -12.41 -6.99 13.40
CA SER A 9 -11.28 -6.27 14.00
C SER A 9 -9.96 -6.76 13.40
N LEU A 10 -8.99 -5.85 13.37
CA LEU A 10 -7.61 -6.15 13.04
C LEU A 10 -6.83 -6.39 14.34
N GLU A 11 -6.42 -7.63 14.57
CA GLU A 11 -5.55 -7.98 15.71
C GLU A 11 -4.12 -7.48 15.48
N LEU A 12 -3.47 -6.95 16.52
CA LEU A 12 -2.07 -6.55 16.51
C LEU A 12 -1.25 -7.54 17.34
N ASP A 13 -0.07 -7.91 16.86
CA ASP A 13 0.93 -8.54 17.72
C ASP A 13 1.64 -7.50 18.60
N THR A 14 2.50 -7.95 19.52
CA THR A 14 3.19 -7.08 20.48
C THR A 14 4.07 -6.02 19.79
N ASP A 15 4.76 -6.39 18.71
CA ASP A 15 5.67 -5.49 18.00
C ASP A 15 4.87 -4.45 17.18
N GLU A 16 3.80 -4.90 16.52
CA GLU A 16 2.85 -4.05 15.81
C GLU A 16 2.20 -3.04 16.78
N GLN A 17 1.74 -3.52 17.93
CA GLN A 17 1.12 -2.71 18.97
C GLN A 17 2.07 -1.64 19.51
N GLU A 18 3.31 -2.02 19.86
CA GLU A 18 4.31 -1.09 20.37
C GLU A 18 4.62 0.01 19.36
N LEU A 19 4.95 -0.36 18.12
CA LEU A 19 5.36 0.60 17.10
C LEU A 19 4.22 1.55 16.69
N VAL A 20 2.99 1.03 16.57
CA VAL A 20 1.82 1.86 16.27
C VAL A 20 1.52 2.80 17.43
N GLY A 21 1.62 2.32 18.67
CA GLY A 21 1.43 3.16 19.87
C GLY A 21 2.36 4.37 19.86
N LEU A 22 3.65 4.15 19.59
CA LEU A 22 4.64 5.23 19.48
C LEU A 22 4.29 6.26 18.38
N GLU A 23 3.75 5.81 17.24
CA GLU A 23 3.36 6.72 16.15
C GLU A 23 2.06 7.48 16.47
N VAL A 24 1.08 6.85 17.12
CA VAL A 24 -0.13 7.54 17.58
C VAL A 24 0.23 8.61 18.61
N ASP A 25 1.06 8.27 19.60
CA ASP A 25 1.52 9.20 20.64
C ASP A 25 2.31 10.37 20.07
N ALA A 26 3.11 10.15 19.03
CA ALA A 26 3.83 11.20 18.33
C ALA A 26 2.90 12.15 17.57
N LEU A 27 1.78 11.64 17.03
CA LEU A 27 0.84 12.42 16.22
C LEU A 27 -0.16 13.21 17.08
N LEU A 28 -0.66 12.63 18.17
CA LEU A 28 -1.72 13.19 19.02
C LEU A 28 -1.50 14.65 19.45
N PRO A 29 -0.29 15.10 19.85
CA PRO A 29 -0.04 16.49 20.24
C PRO A 29 -0.33 17.52 19.14
N ALA A 30 -0.30 17.12 17.87
CA ALA A 30 -0.57 18.01 16.73
C ALA A 30 -2.07 18.07 16.34
N LEU A 31 -2.91 17.15 16.84
CA LEU A 31 -4.31 17.03 16.44
C LEU A 31 -5.26 17.83 17.36
N ARG A 32 -6.37 18.33 16.82
CA ARG A 32 -7.39 19.10 17.55
C ARG A 32 -8.80 18.65 17.15
N GLY A 33 -9.78 18.91 18.02
CA GLY A 33 -11.20 18.64 17.79
C GLY A 33 -11.49 17.16 17.52
N GLU A 34 -12.50 16.90 16.70
CA GLU A 34 -12.96 15.55 16.33
C GLU A 34 -11.84 14.64 15.80
N ARG A 35 -10.87 15.19 15.06
CA ARG A 35 -9.74 14.40 14.57
C ARG A 35 -8.87 13.88 15.72
N ARG A 36 -8.71 14.65 16.80
CA ARG A 36 -7.98 14.20 17.99
C ARG A 36 -8.74 13.06 18.67
N GLU A 37 -10.04 13.21 18.88
CA GLU A 37 -10.89 12.21 19.52
C GLU A 37 -10.81 10.85 18.80
N ARG A 38 -10.86 10.86 17.45
CA ARG A 38 -10.73 9.63 16.64
C ARG A 38 -9.37 8.95 16.80
N TYR A 39 -8.29 9.72 16.93
CA TYR A 39 -6.94 9.15 17.15
C TYR A 39 -6.70 8.75 18.61
N GLU A 40 -7.40 9.35 19.58
CA GLU A 40 -7.41 8.88 20.98
C GLU A 40 -8.16 7.55 21.09
N ALA A 41 -9.27 7.38 20.37
CA ALA A 41 -9.96 6.10 20.24
C ALA A 41 -9.07 5.04 19.58
N LEU A 42 -8.33 5.40 18.52
CA LEU A 42 -7.33 4.51 17.92
C LEU A 42 -6.22 4.15 18.93
N ALA A 43 -5.72 5.10 19.72
CA ALA A 43 -4.71 4.83 20.73
C ALA A 43 -5.17 3.77 21.74
N ALA A 44 -6.42 3.89 22.22
CA ALA A 44 -7.01 2.92 23.13
C ALA A 44 -7.14 1.53 22.48
N ALA A 45 -7.65 1.47 21.24
CA ALA A 45 -7.78 0.22 20.50
C ALA A 45 -6.43 -0.47 20.25
N VAL A 46 -5.39 0.31 19.93
CA VAL A 46 -4.02 -0.19 19.78
C VAL A 46 -3.49 -0.72 21.12
N ALA A 47 -3.73 -0.02 22.23
CA ALA A 47 -3.34 -0.48 23.56
C ALA A 47 -4.02 -1.81 23.98
N ASP A 48 -5.21 -2.08 23.45
CA ASP A 48 -5.92 -3.34 23.63
C ASP A 48 -5.48 -4.45 22.64
N GLY A 49 -4.58 -4.13 21.70
CA GLY A 49 -4.09 -5.04 20.67
C GLY A 49 -5.13 -5.38 19.59
N ARG A 50 -6.24 -4.64 19.52
CA ARG A 50 -7.33 -4.88 18.55
C ARG A 50 -7.87 -3.58 18.02
N VAL A 51 -7.78 -3.39 16.71
CA VAL A 51 -8.31 -2.22 16.04
C VAL A 51 -9.63 -2.56 15.36
N PRO A 52 -10.78 -2.02 15.84
CA PRO A 52 -12.07 -2.14 15.18
C PRO A 52 -12.03 -1.63 13.73
N ASP A 53 -12.83 -2.25 12.84
CA ASP A 53 -12.86 -1.93 11.42
C ASP A 53 -13.11 -0.44 11.09
N ASP A 54 -13.90 0.26 11.91
CA ASP A 54 -14.17 1.70 11.76
C ASP A 54 -12.95 2.57 12.05
N LEU A 55 -12.00 2.09 12.87
CA LEU A 55 -10.74 2.76 13.18
C LEU A 55 -9.59 2.36 12.24
N VAL A 56 -9.74 1.28 11.46
CA VAL A 56 -8.71 0.82 10.51
C VAL A 56 -8.33 1.89 9.49
N VAL A 57 -9.26 2.76 9.08
CA VAL A 57 -8.97 3.88 8.17
C VAL A 57 -7.97 4.87 8.79
N HIS A 58 -8.05 5.10 10.10
CA HIS A 58 -7.14 6.00 10.82
C HIS A 58 -5.78 5.35 11.06
N LEU A 59 -5.77 4.06 11.39
CA LEU A 59 -4.54 3.26 11.42
C LEU A 59 -3.82 3.31 10.06
N GLN A 60 -4.55 3.09 8.98
CA GLN A 60 -4.01 3.13 7.62
C GLN A 60 -3.36 4.48 7.32
N SER A 61 -4.05 5.59 7.55
CA SER A 61 -3.49 6.93 7.31
C SER A 61 -2.25 7.23 8.16
N LEU A 62 -2.20 6.71 9.39
CA LEU A 62 -1.01 6.83 10.25
C LEU A 62 0.18 6.06 9.67
N LEU A 63 -0.03 4.80 9.27
CA LEU A 63 0.99 3.95 8.68
C LEU A 63 1.52 4.54 7.37
N GLU A 64 0.64 5.03 6.50
CA GLU A 64 1.01 5.73 5.27
C GLU A 64 1.92 6.91 5.56
N LEU A 65 1.56 7.76 6.52
CA LEU A 65 2.36 8.92 6.91
C LEU A 65 3.75 8.49 7.43
N ALA A 66 3.82 7.48 8.30
CA ALA A 66 5.08 7.00 8.89
C ALA A 66 6.00 6.37 7.84
N LEU A 67 5.44 5.61 6.89
CA LEU A 67 6.19 4.92 5.84
C LEU A 67 6.64 5.90 4.73
N GLN A 68 5.74 6.75 4.22
CA GLN A 68 6.04 7.68 3.11
C GLN A 68 7.06 8.75 3.48
N THR A 69 7.10 9.17 4.76
CA THR A 69 8.06 10.18 5.23
C THR A 69 9.43 9.59 5.62
N ALA A 70 9.61 8.28 5.41
CA ALA A 70 10.76 7.49 5.88
C ALA A 70 10.98 7.60 7.40
N ARG A 71 9.96 8.00 8.16
CA ARG A 71 10.03 8.18 9.61
C ARG A 71 10.23 6.84 10.31
N ALA A 72 9.47 5.82 9.91
CA ALA A 72 9.61 4.45 10.41
C ALA A 72 11.05 3.95 10.29
N ARG A 73 11.67 4.15 9.11
CA ARG A 73 13.07 3.76 8.85
C ARG A 73 14.08 4.53 9.71
N LYS A 74 13.85 5.83 9.93
CA LYS A 74 14.73 6.69 10.72
C LYS A 74 14.70 6.33 12.21
N LEU A 75 13.51 6.08 12.76
CA LEU A 75 13.36 5.80 14.19
C LEU A 75 13.53 4.32 14.54
N TYR A 76 12.92 3.43 13.78
CA TYR A 76 12.80 2.01 14.12
C TYR A 76 13.66 1.10 13.23
N ARG A 77 14.52 1.71 12.40
CA ARG A 77 15.43 1.01 11.48
C ARG A 77 14.64 0.13 10.49
N ALA A 78 15.30 -0.89 9.94
CA ALA A 78 14.72 -1.73 8.89
C ALA A 78 13.62 -2.62 9.44
N GLU A 79 13.83 -3.19 10.63
CA GLU A 79 12.89 -4.13 11.21
C GLU A 79 11.57 -3.44 11.53
N GLY A 80 11.57 -2.25 12.14
CA GLY A 80 10.31 -1.54 12.40
C GLY A 80 9.59 -1.09 11.13
N GLU A 81 10.32 -0.63 10.10
CA GLU A 81 9.71 -0.36 8.79
C GLU A 81 9.06 -1.60 8.18
N LYS A 82 9.69 -2.76 8.31
CA LYS A 82 9.17 -4.04 7.83
C LYS A 82 7.90 -4.46 8.58
N VAL A 83 7.87 -4.31 9.91
CA VAL A 83 6.68 -4.58 10.74
C VAL A 83 5.53 -3.68 10.31
N LEU A 84 5.74 -2.36 10.27
CA LEU A 84 4.70 -1.41 9.87
C LEU A 84 4.23 -1.61 8.42
N THR A 85 5.12 -2.01 7.52
CA THR A 85 4.76 -2.38 6.14
C THR A 85 3.90 -3.65 6.11
N GLY A 86 4.24 -4.65 6.93
CA GLY A 86 3.45 -5.87 7.08
C GLY A 86 2.03 -5.58 7.58
N LEU A 87 1.91 -4.75 8.61
CA LEU A 87 0.63 -4.30 9.14
C LEU A 87 -0.16 -3.49 8.10
N PHE A 88 0.49 -2.56 7.39
CA PHE A 88 -0.16 -1.78 6.34
C PHE A 88 -0.78 -2.69 5.27
N ARG A 89 -0.08 -3.74 4.82
CA ARG A 89 -0.59 -4.71 3.83
C ARG A 89 -1.86 -5.44 4.27
N ARG A 90 -2.13 -5.51 5.58
CA ARG A 90 -3.34 -6.12 6.14
C ARG A 90 -4.54 -5.15 6.12
N THR A 91 -4.34 -3.85 5.94
CA THR A 91 -5.43 -2.86 5.80
C THR A 91 -6.14 -2.95 4.44
N PRO A 92 -7.36 -2.40 4.27
CA PRO A 92 -8.03 -2.36 2.97
C PRO A 92 -7.18 -1.75 1.84
N ALA A 93 -6.52 -0.60 2.04
CA ALA A 93 -5.66 -0.04 1.00
C ALA A 93 -4.40 -0.86 0.76
N GLY A 94 -3.79 -1.43 1.80
CA GLY A 94 -2.64 -2.33 1.63
C GLY A 94 -2.99 -3.60 0.84
N ARG A 95 -4.19 -4.15 1.04
CA ARG A 95 -4.71 -5.27 0.23
C ARG A 95 -4.96 -4.85 -1.21
N ALA A 96 -5.53 -3.68 -1.45
CA ALA A 96 -5.72 -3.12 -2.78
C ALA A 96 -4.38 -2.92 -3.51
N LEU A 97 -3.39 -2.34 -2.83
CA LEU A 97 -2.03 -2.17 -3.36
C LEU A 97 -1.37 -3.53 -3.67
N THR A 98 -1.56 -4.53 -2.81
CA THR A 98 -1.02 -5.88 -3.05
C THR A 98 -1.66 -6.54 -4.27
N ALA A 99 -2.96 -6.34 -4.49
CA ALA A 99 -3.65 -6.81 -5.69
C ALA A 99 -3.12 -6.10 -6.95
N GLN A 100 -3.01 -4.77 -6.91
CA GLN A 100 -2.42 -3.96 -7.97
C GLN A 100 -1.01 -4.42 -8.35
N LEU A 101 -0.14 -4.68 -7.35
CA LEU A 101 1.21 -5.22 -7.59
C LEU A 101 1.19 -6.59 -8.26
N ARG A 102 0.22 -7.45 -7.90
CA ARG A 102 0.04 -8.75 -8.56
C ARG A 102 -0.32 -8.56 -10.03
N ASP A 103 -1.28 -7.68 -10.34
CA ASP A 103 -1.73 -7.42 -11.71
C ASP A 103 -0.59 -6.87 -12.58
N ILE A 104 0.22 -5.96 -12.04
CA ILE A 104 1.43 -5.45 -12.71
C ILE A 104 2.42 -6.57 -12.98
N ASN A 105 2.70 -7.43 -11.99
CA ASN A 105 3.64 -8.54 -12.17
C ASN A 105 3.14 -9.56 -13.19
N THR A 106 1.84 -9.83 -13.22
CA THR A 106 1.21 -10.66 -14.25
C THR A 106 1.38 -10.03 -15.64
N ALA A 107 1.14 -8.73 -15.78
CA ALA A 107 1.33 -8.02 -17.04
C ALA A 107 2.80 -7.96 -17.48
N LEU A 108 3.73 -7.78 -16.54
CA LEU A 108 5.18 -7.88 -16.81
C LEU A 108 5.58 -9.27 -17.33
N GLY A 109 4.84 -10.31 -16.99
CA GLY A 109 5.01 -11.65 -17.55
C GLY A 109 4.89 -11.70 -19.08
N ALA A 110 4.09 -10.83 -19.69
CA ALA A 110 3.92 -10.79 -21.16
C ALA A 110 5.16 -10.28 -21.91
N VAL A 111 6.04 -9.54 -21.24
CA VAL A 111 7.31 -9.04 -21.82
C VAL A 111 8.54 -9.75 -21.23
N ALA A 112 8.35 -10.58 -20.20
CA ALA A 112 9.43 -11.34 -19.58
C ALA A 112 9.98 -12.39 -20.55
N ASN A 113 11.28 -12.65 -20.49
CA ASN A 113 11.99 -13.62 -21.35
C ASN A 113 11.96 -13.33 -22.87
N HIS A 114 11.45 -12.17 -23.28
CA HIS A 114 11.47 -11.70 -24.67
C HIS A 114 12.55 -10.64 -24.88
N GLU A 115 13.05 -10.50 -26.11
CA GLU A 115 14.10 -9.52 -26.39
C GLU A 115 13.51 -8.10 -26.34
N LEU A 116 13.97 -7.28 -25.37
CA LEU A 116 13.52 -5.90 -25.24
C LEU A 116 14.01 -5.07 -26.42
N ARG A 117 13.07 -4.62 -27.26
CA ARG A 117 13.33 -3.78 -28.44
C ARG A 117 13.38 -2.29 -28.08
N SER A 118 12.57 -1.86 -27.12
CA SER A 118 12.63 -0.49 -26.60
C SER A 118 11.99 -0.34 -25.22
N ALA A 119 12.53 0.54 -24.40
CA ALA A 119 11.90 1.04 -23.18
C ALA A 119 11.82 2.57 -23.24
N ARG A 120 10.65 3.13 -22.97
CA ARG A 120 10.43 4.59 -22.99
C ARG A 120 9.66 5.04 -21.74
N VAL A 121 10.02 6.22 -21.25
CA VAL A 121 9.27 6.94 -20.23
C VAL A 121 8.71 8.20 -20.87
N GLY A 122 7.40 8.38 -20.77
CA GLY A 122 6.68 9.58 -21.20
C GLY A 122 6.10 10.30 -19.99
N MET A 123 5.94 11.62 -20.10
CA MET A 123 5.22 12.42 -19.12
C MET A 123 3.94 12.95 -19.78
N ARG A 124 2.77 12.61 -19.24
CA ARG A 124 1.49 13.17 -19.70
C ARG A 124 1.23 14.52 -19.04
N THR A 125 1.52 14.60 -17.75
CA THR A 125 1.52 15.83 -16.93
C THR A 125 2.42 15.61 -15.71
N VAL A 126 2.66 16.66 -14.91
CA VAL A 126 3.46 16.59 -13.68
C VAL A 126 2.94 15.49 -12.76
N GLY A 127 3.81 14.55 -12.38
CA GLY A 127 3.47 13.40 -11.53
C GLY A 127 2.76 12.24 -12.23
N HIS A 128 2.42 12.38 -13.52
CA HIS A 128 1.74 11.36 -14.31
C HIS A 128 2.61 10.91 -15.49
N PHE A 129 3.28 9.78 -15.32
CA PHE A 129 4.16 9.20 -16.32
C PHE A 129 3.56 7.95 -16.95
N THR A 130 4.12 7.57 -18.09
CA THR A 130 3.87 6.29 -18.75
C THR A 130 5.19 5.59 -18.97
N VAL A 131 5.26 4.30 -18.69
CA VAL A 131 6.40 3.44 -19.03
C VAL A 131 5.93 2.48 -20.09
N THR A 132 6.53 2.52 -21.29
CA THR A 132 6.23 1.59 -22.37
C THR A 132 7.43 0.67 -22.59
N LEU A 133 7.20 -0.63 -22.50
CA LEU A 133 8.14 -1.70 -22.82
C LEU A 133 7.66 -2.39 -24.09
N ARG A 134 8.55 -2.53 -25.07
CA ARG A 134 8.26 -3.24 -26.32
C ARG A 134 9.26 -4.36 -26.52
N THR A 135 8.77 -5.55 -26.76
CA THR A 135 9.53 -6.73 -27.18
C THR A 135 9.19 -7.08 -28.63
N ASP A 136 9.70 -8.20 -29.11
CA ASP A 136 9.23 -8.82 -30.35
C ASP A 136 7.79 -9.33 -30.25
N GLU A 137 7.41 -9.89 -29.10
CA GLU A 137 6.12 -10.57 -28.90
C GLU A 137 5.05 -9.72 -28.20
N ALA A 138 5.40 -8.59 -27.56
CA ALA A 138 4.44 -7.80 -26.81
C ALA A 138 4.82 -6.32 -26.64
N THR A 139 3.81 -5.48 -26.39
CA THR A 139 3.94 -4.11 -25.90
C THR A 139 3.18 -3.97 -24.59
N LEU A 140 3.87 -3.53 -23.52
CA LEU A 140 3.30 -3.25 -22.21
C LEU A 140 3.39 -1.75 -21.94
N THR A 141 2.26 -1.13 -21.59
CA THR A 141 2.21 0.25 -21.12
C THR A 141 1.75 0.29 -19.66
N LEU A 142 2.55 0.91 -18.81
CA LEU A 142 2.26 1.14 -17.39
C LEU A 142 2.03 2.62 -17.15
N ALA A 143 0.98 2.96 -16.39
CA ALA A 143 0.73 4.29 -15.88
C ALA A 143 1.39 4.45 -14.50
N VAL A 144 2.29 5.42 -14.34
CA VAL A 144 2.90 5.75 -13.04
C VAL A 144 2.31 7.05 -12.52
N ARG A 145 1.86 7.04 -11.26
CA ARG A 145 1.11 8.10 -10.58
C ARG A 145 1.69 8.32 -9.17
N PRO A 146 1.35 9.42 -8.48
CA PRO A 146 1.85 9.68 -7.13
C PRO A 146 1.42 8.62 -6.10
N ASP A 147 0.27 7.99 -6.32
CA ASP A 147 -0.34 6.97 -5.48
C ASP A 147 0.05 5.53 -5.87
N GLY A 148 0.69 5.32 -7.02
CA GLY A 148 1.15 3.99 -7.43
C GLY A 148 1.35 3.82 -8.92
N MET A 149 1.39 2.57 -9.36
CA MET A 149 1.58 2.20 -10.76
C MET A 149 0.47 1.24 -11.20
N ASN A 150 -0.07 1.40 -12.40
CA ASN A 150 -1.13 0.57 -12.95
C ASN A 150 -0.78 0.09 -14.35
N VAL A 151 -1.37 -1.04 -14.75
CA VAL A 151 -1.34 -1.49 -16.15
C VAL A 151 -2.30 -0.62 -16.96
N ASP A 152 -1.80 0.07 -17.98
CA ASP A 152 -2.62 0.86 -18.91
C ASP A 152 -3.06 -0.01 -20.10
N SER A 153 -2.12 -0.75 -20.69
CA SER A 153 -2.41 -1.73 -21.75
C SER A 153 -1.35 -2.84 -21.84
N VAL A 154 -1.77 -4.02 -22.29
CA VAL A 154 -0.90 -5.11 -22.74
C VAL A 154 -1.39 -5.53 -24.12
N GLU A 155 -0.51 -5.45 -25.11
CA GLU A 155 -0.77 -5.87 -26.49
C GLU A 155 0.19 -7.01 -26.82
N VAL A 156 -0.33 -8.19 -27.14
CA VAL A 156 0.47 -9.34 -27.58
C VAL A 156 0.42 -9.39 -29.11
N THR A 157 1.59 -9.47 -29.75
CA THR A 157 1.69 -9.66 -31.19
C THR A 157 1.29 -11.10 -31.49
N ASP A 158 0.11 -11.31 -32.07
CA ASP A 158 -0.32 -12.65 -32.43
C ASP A 158 0.49 -13.13 -33.64
N ALA A 159 1.42 -14.05 -33.43
CA ALA A 159 2.12 -14.75 -34.49
C ALA A 159 1.21 -15.81 -35.15
N ALA A 160 0.02 -15.41 -35.61
CA ALA A 160 -0.87 -16.24 -36.41
C ALA A 160 -1.90 -15.38 -37.18
N SER A 161 -1.57 -15.00 -38.40
CA SER A 161 -2.56 -14.97 -39.49
C SER A 161 -1.88 -15.45 -40.77
N PRO A 162 -2.35 -16.57 -41.36
CA PRO A 162 -1.80 -17.11 -42.60
C PRO A 162 -2.07 -16.22 -43.81
#